data_AF-A0A7V8FN31-F1
#
_entry.id   AF-A0A7V8FN31-F1
#
_cell.length_a   1.000
_cell.length_b   1.000
_cell.length_c   1.000
_cell.angle_alpha   90.00
_cell.angle_beta   90.00
_cell.angle_gamma   90.00
#
_symmetry.space_group_name_H-M   'P 1'
#
loop_
_entity.id
_entity.type
_entity.pdbx_description
1 polymer ?
#
loop_
_entity_poly.entity_id
_entity_poly.type
_entity_poly.pdbx_seq_one_letter_code
_entity_poly.pdbx_strand_id
1 'polypeptide(L)' 'MLKRVCQSEFADEDTVLDLECIRTAGLVRALDGCMHPRVGRLLRQLSQARCTEDFERLTGEVKYLLTLTFGEAEAQRRLQ' A
#
# COMPACT_ATOMS: atom_id res chain seq x y z
N MET A 1 -20.58 4.68 -13.37
CA MET A 1 -19.19 4.70 -12.88
C MET A 1 -19.22 5.04 -11.39
N LEU A 2 -19.29 4.05 -10.51
CA LEU A 2 -19.36 4.28 -9.06
C LEU A 2 -18.16 3.60 -8.38
N LYS A 3 -17.41 4.42 -7.64
CA LYS A 3 -16.23 4.07 -6.84
C LYS A 3 -16.66 3.08 -5.75
N ARG A 4 -16.02 1.91 -5.68
CA ARG A 4 -16.09 1.05 -4.49
C ARG A 4 -15.28 1.70 -3.38
N VAL A 5 -15.99 2.36 -2.49
CA VAL A 5 -15.50 2.81 -1.19
C VAL A 5 -15.36 1.56 -0.32
N CYS A 6 -14.15 1.29 0.18
CA CYS A 6 -13.95 0.28 1.23
C CYS A 6 -14.45 0.88 2.54
N GLN A 7 -15.76 0.84 2.77
CA GLN A 7 -16.35 1.06 4.08
C GLN A 7 -16.70 -0.31 4.66
N SER A 8 -15.89 -0.76 5.62
CA SER A 8 -16.24 -1.88 6.49
C SER A 8 -17.30 -1.42 7.47
N GLU A 9 -18.55 -1.66 7.13
CA GLU A 9 -19.62 -1.79 8.12
C GLU A 9 -20.27 -3.16 7.89
N PHE A 10 -20.28 -3.96 8.95
CA PHE A 10 -20.89 -5.28 9.06
C PHE A 10 -20.12 -6.44 8.43
N ALA A 11 -19.66 -7.34 9.32
CA ALA A 11 -19.13 -8.64 8.98
C ALA A 11 -20.26 -9.48 8.37
N ASP A 12 -20.12 -9.85 7.10
CA ASP A 12 -20.96 -10.84 6.42
C ASP A 12 -20.08 -11.71 5.50
N GLU A 13 -20.43 -13.00 5.45
CA GLU A 13 -19.61 -14.19 5.15
C GLU A 13 -19.08 -14.36 3.70
N ASP A 14 -18.84 -13.28 2.95
CA ASP A 14 -18.32 -13.35 1.57
C ASP A 14 -17.12 -12.40 1.35
N THR A 15 -16.28 -12.27 2.37
CA THR A 15 -15.02 -11.54 2.23
C THR A 15 -14.01 -12.42 1.49
N VAL A 16 -14.19 -12.57 0.17
CA VAL A 16 -13.04 -12.73 -0.72
C VAL A 16 -12.24 -11.45 -0.53
N LEU A 17 -11.38 -11.43 0.49
CA LEU A 17 -10.38 -10.41 0.68
C LEU A 17 -9.55 -10.46 -0.59
N ASP A 18 -9.86 -9.54 -1.51
CA ASP A 18 -9.13 -9.40 -2.74
C ASP A 18 -7.66 -9.32 -2.37
N LEU A 19 -6.85 -10.30 -2.80
CA LEU A 19 -5.44 -10.41 -2.41
C LEU A 19 -4.70 -9.11 -2.77
N GLU A 20 -5.19 -8.39 -3.79
CA GLU A 20 -4.74 -7.06 -4.18
C GLU A 20 -5.05 -6.00 -3.13
N CYS A 21 -6.23 -6.06 -2.49
CA CYS A 21 -6.62 -5.19 -1.40
C CYS A 21 -5.72 -5.39 -0.16
N ILE A 22 -5.37 -6.63 0.16
CA ILE A 22 -4.43 -6.94 1.27
C ILE A 22 -3.04 -6.36 0.98
N ARG A 23 -2.48 -6.62 -0.21
CA ARG A 23 -1.15 -6.12 -0.61
C ARG A 23 -1.10 -4.59 -0.61
N THR A 24 -2.15 -3.95 -1.14
CA THR A 24 -2.27 -2.48 -1.14
C THR A 24 -2.31 -1.94 0.29
N ALA A 25 -3.12 -2.54 1.17
CA ALA A 25 -3.23 -2.11 2.55
C ALA A 25 -1.89 -2.23 3.31
N GLY A 26 -1.12 -3.30 3.07
CA GLY A 26 0.21 -3.46 3.63
C GLY A 26 1.17 -2.33 3.24
N LEU A 27 1.23 -2.00 1.94
CA LEU A 27 2.07 -0.92 1.43
C LEU A 27 1.64 0.46 1.94
N VAL A 28 0.33 0.71 2.06
CA VAL A 28 -0.20 1.96 2.63
C VAL A 28 0.18 2.08 4.10
N ARG A 29 0.04 1.00 4.89
CA ARG A 29 0.44 0.97 6.30
C ARG A 29 1.95 1.16 6.49
N ALA A 30 2.77 0.58 5.61
CA ALA A 30 4.22 0.75 5.67
C ALA A 30 4.63 2.23 5.54
N LEU A 31 3.89 3.01 4.74
CA LEU A 31 4.09 4.45 4.56
C LEU A 31 3.55 5.32 5.69
N ASP A 32 2.90 4.76 6.72
CA ASP A 32 2.33 5.54 7.81
C ASP A 32 3.41 6.32 8.58
N GLY A 33 3.14 7.59 8.86
CA GLY A 33 4.12 8.51 9.45
C GLY A 33 5.31 8.89 8.56
N CYS A 34 5.36 8.46 7.29
CA CYS A 34 6.38 8.92 6.35
C CYS A 34 6.05 10.34 5.85
N MET A 35 6.90 11.32 6.18
CA MET A 35 6.71 12.74 5.82
C MET A 35 7.31 13.12 4.46
N HIS A 36 7.75 12.15 3.65
CA HIS A 36 8.40 12.44 2.38
C HIS A 36 7.38 12.98 1.35
N PRO A 37 7.68 14.06 0.59
CA PRO A 37 6.72 14.68 -0.35
C PRO A 37 6.22 13.72 -1.45
N ARG A 38 6.98 12.65 -1.73
CA ARG A 38 6.61 11.60 -2.69
C ARG A 38 5.51 10.65 -2.19
N VAL A 39 5.23 10.59 -0.88
CA VAL A 39 4.25 9.65 -0.30
C VAL A 39 2.87 9.84 -0.92
N GLY A 40 2.40 11.09 -1.05
CA GLY A 40 1.08 11.36 -1.65
C GLY A 40 0.95 10.85 -3.08
N ARG A 41 2.02 10.92 -3.88
CA ARG A 41 2.04 10.35 -5.24
C ARG A 41 1.99 8.83 -5.19
N LEU A 42 2.75 8.21 -4.30
CA LEU A 42 2.79 6.76 -4.16
C LEU A 42 1.44 6.19 -3.71
N LEU A 43 0.79 6.82 -2.74
CA LEU A 43 -0.56 6.43 -2.27
C LEU A 43 -1.58 6.49 -3.41
N ARG A 44 -1.52 7.53 -4.26
CA ARG A 44 -2.36 7.61 -5.46
C ARG A 44 -2.09 6.47 -6.43
N GLN A 45 -0.83 6.14 -6.70
CA GLN A 45 -0.46 5.04 -7.60
C GLN A 45 -0.90 3.68 -7.03
N LEU A 46 -0.76 3.47 -5.71
CA LEU A 46 -1.24 2.28 -5.02
C LEU A 46 -2.75 2.10 -5.18
N SER A 47 -3.55 3.16 -5.08
CA SER A 47 -5.01 3.09 -5.32
C SER A 47 -5.41 2.79 -6.77
N GLN A 48 -4.47 2.90 -7.71
CA GLN A 48 -4.69 2.69 -9.14
C GLN A 48 -4.07 1.39 -9.65
N ALA A 49 -3.27 0.70 -8.84
CA ALA A 49 -2.63 -0.57 -9.19
C ALA A 49 -3.70 -1.65 -9.43
N ARG A 50 -3.55 -2.40 -10.52
CA ARG A 50 -4.51 -3.45 -10.93
C ARG A 50 -3.88 -4.79 -11.26
N CYS A 51 -2.55 -4.85 -11.36
CA CYS A 51 -1.86 -6.07 -11.74
C CYS A 51 -0.62 -6.29 -10.87
N THR A 52 -0.14 -7.52 -10.84
CA THR A 52 1.03 -7.92 -10.04
C THR A 52 2.28 -7.09 -10.38
N GLU A 53 2.49 -6.74 -11.64
CA GLU A 53 3.64 -5.91 -12.07
C GLU A 53 3.60 -4.50 -11.46
N ASP A 54 2.40 -3.89 -11.38
CA ASP A 54 2.23 -2.62 -10.68
C ASP A 54 2.60 -2.75 -9.20
N PHE A 55 2.16 -3.83 -8.56
CA PHE A 55 2.43 -4.09 -7.15
C PHE A 55 3.92 -4.31 -6.88
N GLU A 56 4.62 -5.08 -7.70
CA GLU A 56 6.07 -5.30 -7.55
C GLU A 56 6.85 -4.00 -7.71
N ARG A 57 6.54 -3.21 -8.74
CA ARG A 57 7.15 -1.90 -8.95
C ARG A 57 6.89 -0.97 -7.77
N LEU A 58 5.64 -0.87 -7.33
CA LEU A 58 5.27 0.01 -6.22
C LEU A 58 5.86 -0.46 -4.89
N THR A 59 5.99 -1.77 -4.66
CA THR A 59 6.69 -2.32 -3.48
C THR A 59 8.15 -1.87 -3.47
N GLY A 60 8.83 -1.92 -4.61
CA GLY A 60 10.20 -1.40 -4.74
C GLY A 60 10.30 0.10 -4.46
N GLU A 61 9.35 0.89 -4.97
CA GLU A 61 9.30 2.33 -4.71
C GLU A 61 9.00 2.66 -3.24
N VAL A 62 8.10 1.93 -2.59
CA VAL A 62 7.82 2.05 -1.14
C VAL A 62 9.09 1.73 -0.36
N LYS A 63 9.73 0.58 -0.65
CA LYS A 63 10.97 0.17 0.01
C LYS A 63 12.04 1.25 -0.10
N TYR A 64 12.31 1.72 -1.32
CA TYR A 64 13.29 2.77 -1.56
C TYR A 64 12.98 4.04 -0.74
N LEU A 65 11.72 4.47 -0.72
CA LEU A 65 11.30 5.66 0.01
C LEU A 65 11.47 5.51 1.52
N LEU A 66 11.11 4.34 2.06
CA LEU A 66 11.30 4.02 3.48
C LEU A 66 12.79 3.95 3.83
N THR A 67 13.63 3.35 2.98
CA THR A 67 15.08 3.29 3.18
C THR A 67 15.69 4.70 3.21
N LEU A 68 15.26 5.61 2.33
CA LEU A 68 15.71 7.00 2.36
C LEU A 68 15.28 7.76 3.61
N THR A 69 14.08 7.48 4.13
CA THR A 69 13.48 8.25 5.23
C THR A 69 13.91 7.72 6.60
N PHE A 70 14.00 6.40 6.74
CA PHE A 70 14.18 5.72 8.03
C PHE A 70 15.39 4.75 8.06
N GLY A 71 16.02 4.48 6.91
CA GLY A 71 17.08 3.47 6.77
C GLY A 71 16.55 2.07 6.42
N GLU A 72 17.46 1.21 5.95
CA GLU A 72 17.12 -0.12 5.39
C GLU A 72 16.47 -1.05 6.42
N ALA A 73 16.95 -1.04 7.67
CA ALA A 73 16.43 -1.92 8.73
C ALA A 73 14.96 -1.63 9.05
N GLU A 74 14.60 -0.35 9.17
CA GLU A 74 13.21 0.06 9.45
C GLU A 74 12.32 -0.11 8.21
N ALA A 75 12.85 0.13 7.01
CA ALA A 75 12.14 -0.15 5.77
C ALA A 75 11.74 -1.63 5.67
N GLN A 76 12.66 -2.53 6.00
CA GLN A 76 12.39 -3.97 5.96
C GLN A 76 11.38 -4.39 7.04
N ARG A 77 11.49 -3.86 8.26
CA ARG A 77 10.53 -4.14 9.34
C ARG A 77 9.09 -3.75 8.97
N ARG A 78 8.91 -2.64 8.26
CA ARG A 78 7.59 -2.13 7.84
C ARG A 78 6.96 -2.89 6.68
N LEU A 79 7.74 -3.68 5.95
CA LEU A 79 7.31 -4.45 4.78
C LEU A 79 7.12 -5.95 5.07
N GLN A 80 7.33 -6.38 6.32
CA GLN A 80 7.01 -7.73 6.81
C GLN A 80 5.50 -7.87 7.05
#